data_AF-A0A7X9DSH3-F1
#
_entry.id   AF-A0A7X9DSH3-F1
#
_cell.length_a   1.000
_cell.length_b   1.000
_cell.length_c   1.000
_cell.angle_alpha   90.00
_cell.angle_beta   90.00
_cell.angle_gamma   90.00
#
_symmetry.space_group_name_H-M   'P 1'
#
loop_
_entity.id
_entity.type
_entity.pdbx_description
1 polymer ?
#
loop_
_entity_poly.entity_id
_entity_poly.type
_entity_poly.pdbx_seq_one_letter_code
_entity_poly.pdbx_strand_id
1 'polypeptide(L)'
;MTPRHLTALLMLCLGGADCADIEDGRFTLLLTPPHLGRNQSDDPFALVARLSVGLLDSWGNYTSLGEGAPGARLDLGLVGAGKEGYWAVIGKNDRGRPVSAGMGAPSRIDSGERRVLAVPFFPLALAPMSRLLPGEEEQANPFQGRRPSLRLTEVNLESGNLKNAGDLQCFVTALWSDSDLWFEISVADDQATLAGAGLPLMQGDAVRLYLDGMRDGPGGAGDMILTVSADGRMDPEGLASLLSAETLNGGYRLRLRLPFAAPAKNVPVGFDLRVIDFDGVEAPARLTWAFDPRQPEDDPQPGEYGSLVPEVPLLPALAEAQDVARFDGSEGPVAASVAYLSDRLLFSIEVPDGEVLTAPQDPDLAGSDRVEILIDLANGRPPIPESTRFYSLAVGAGGSTRARAGSDPTQLSPDGVRYTGRASGTVVSGGYRVQAEIPFEDLQIAPQAGWFLGLDVRIADEDAGSSGERRWSQSPDPGKWPELRLWHRE
;
A
#
# COMPACT_ATOMS: atom_id res chain seq x y z
N MET A 1 7.58 -61.95 43.18
CA MET A 1 7.32 -61.87 41.72
C MET A 1 7.60 -60.45 41.27
N THR A 2 8.20 -60.33 40.09
CA THR A 2 9.09 -59.26 39.62
C THR A 2 8.39 -58.08 38.94
N PRO A 3 9.05 -56.91 38.88
CA PRO A 3 8.62 -55.76 38.09
C PRO A 3 8.83 -56.07 36.61
N ARG A 4 7.81 -56.62 35.95
CA ARG A 4 7.82 -56.92 34.51
C ARG A 4 6.48 -56.68 33.79
N HIS A 5 5.56 -55.93 34.39
CA HIS A 5 4.23 -55.69 33.81
C HIS A 5 3.88 -54.19 33.63
N LEU A 6 4.89 -53.31 33.59
CA LEU A 6 4.71 -51.90 33.26
C LEU A 6 5.47 -51.52 31.97
N THR A 7 5.43 -52.41 30.98
CA THR A 7 6.02 -52.18 29.64
C THR A 7 5.07 -52.66 28.53
N ALA A 8 3.76 -52.62 28.81
CA ALA A 8 2.71 -53.06 27.87
C ALA A 8 1.60 -52.02 27.67
N LEU A 9 1.83 -50.74 28.02
CA LEU A 9 0.89 -49.64 27.76
C LEU A 9 1.56 -48.41 27.12
N LEU A 10 2.72 -48.59 26.48
CA LEU A 10 3.48 -47.53 25.80
C LEU A 10 4.00 -47.96 24.42
N MET A 11 3.35 -48.95 23.80
CA MET A 11 3.58 -49.37 22.41
C MET A 11 2.25 -49.56 21.67
N LEU A 12 1.42 -48.50 21.66
CA LEU A 12 0.20 -48.47 20.86
C LEU A 12 -0.13 -47.09 20.28
N CYS A 13 0.90 -46.26 20.06
CA CYS A 13 0.82 -45.02 19.27
C CYS A 13 2.04 -44.82 18.33
N LEU A 14 2.63 -45.90 17.81
CA LEU A 14 3.79 -45.84 16.89
C LEU A 14 3.62 -46.68 15.61
N GLY A 15 2.38 -46.91 15.16
CA GLY A 15 2.11 -47.63 13.92
C GLY A 15 1.03 -46.91 13.12
N GLY A 16 1.45 -46.02 12.22
CA GLY A 16 0.55 -45.23 11.37
C GLY A 16 0.95 -43.77 11.20
N ALA A 17 2.22 -43.40 11.36
CA ALA A 17 2.74 -42.22 10.69
C ALA A 17 3.05 -42.66 9.26
N ASP A 18 2.04 -42.66 8.40
CA ASP A 18 2.30 -42.31 7.01
C ASP A 18 3.04 -40.96 7.09
N CYS A 19 4.33 -40.98 6.77
CA CYS A 19 5.05 -39.81 6.30
C CYS A 19 4.38 -39.41 4.99
N ALA A 20 3.17 -38.85 5.07
CA ALA A 20 2.79 -37.82 4.15
C ALA A 20 3.87 -36.76 4.35
N ASP A 21 4.74 -36.63 3.36
CA ASP A 21 5.46 -35.40 3.13
C ASP A 21 4.39 -34.31 3.12
N ILE A 22 4.12 -33.73 4.30
CA ILE A 22 3.40 -32.49 4.40
C ILE A 22 4.34 -31.55 3.68
N GLU A 23 4.07 -31.30 2.40
CA GLU A 23 4.76 -30.27 1.65
C GLU A 23 4.45 -28.97 2.39
N ASP A 24 5.39 -28.60 3.27
CA ASP A 24 5.34 -27.37 4.02
C ASP A 24 5.24 -26.24 3.00
N GLY A 25 4.09 -25.55 3.00
CA GLY A 25 3.86 -24.39 2.14
C GLY A 25 5.02 -23.41 2.31
N ARG A 26 5.52 -22.86 1.19
CA ARG A 26 6.67 -21.95 1.20
C ARG A 26 6.21 -20.51 1.02
N PHE A 27 6.51 -19.68 2.01
CA PHE A 27 6.30 -18.24 1.94
C PHE A 27 7.62 -17.52 1.66
N THR A 28 7.60 -16.65 0.66
CA THR A 28 8.69 -15.69 0.43
C THR A 28 8.12 -14.28 0.59
N LEU A 29 8.64 -13.57 1.58
CA LEU A 29 8.25 -12.20 1.88
C LEU A 29 9.24 -11.23 1.21
N LEU A 30 8.72 -10.37 0.35
CA LEU A 30 9.47 -9.29 -0.26
C LEU A 30 9.19 -7.99 0.49
N LEU A 31 10.17 -7.52 1.26
CA LEU A 31 10.05 -6.23 1.94
C LEU A 31 10.40 -5.10 0.97
N THR A 32 9.53 -4.10 0.89
CA THR A 32 9.69 -2.99 -0.04
C THR A 32 9.79 -1.68 0.74
N PRO A 33 10.91 -0.93 0.69
CA PRO A 33 10.96 0.39 1.31
C PRO A 33 9.96 1.33 0.62
N PRO A 34 9.46 2.37 1.33
CA PRO A 34 8.76 3.49 0.70
C PRO A 34 9.60 4.07 -0.42
N HIS A 35 8.97 4.44 -1.52
CA HIS A 35 9.60 5.28 -2.51
C HIS A 35 9.43 6.75 -2.08
N LEU A 36 10.55 7.45 -1.88
CA LEU A 36 10.59 8.92 -1.74
C LEU A 36 11.37 9.56 -2.91
N GLY A 37 11.38 8.91 -4.09
CA GLY A 37 12.21 9.29 -5.23
C GLY A 37 13.51 8.49 -5.33
N ARG A 38 14.44 8.97 -6.17
CA ARG A 38 15.82 8.44 -6.32
C ARG A 38 16.69 8.59 -5.04
N ASN A 39 16.14 9.07 -3.92
CA ASN A 39 16.88 9.36 -2.69
C ASN A 39 16.87 8.18 -1.71
N GLN A 40 18.06 7.75 -1.29
CA GLN A 40 18.32 6.64 -0.37
C GLN A 40 18.19 7.01 1.13
N SER A 41 17.62 8.17 1.50
CA SER A 41 17.79 8.74 2.84
C SER A 41 17.04 8.02 3.98
N ASP A 42 16.09 7.12 3.67
CA ASP A 42 15.21 6.53 4.68
C ASP A 42 15.18 5.00 4.57
N ASP A 43 16.35 4.37 4.67
CA ASP A 43 16.45 2.90 4.70
C ASP A 43 15.72 2.35 5.95
N PRO A 44 14.56 1.67 5.79
CA PRO A 44 13.79 1.14 6.91
C PRO A 44 14.53 0.01 7.64
N PHE A 45 15.64 -0.50 7.12
CA PHE A 45 16.47 -1.52 7.75
C PHE A 45 17.61 -0.96 8.58
N ALA A 46 17.93 0.33 8.48
CA ALA A 46 19.13 0.92 9.10
C ALA A 46 19.22 0.66 10.61
N LEU A 47 18.07 0.58 11.30
CA LEU A 47 17.98 0.34 12.74
C LEU A 47 17.45 -1.06 13.10
N VAL A 48 17.22 -1.93 12.12
CA VAL A 48 16.57 -3.24 12.31
C VAL A 48 17.63 -4.31 12.57
N ALA A 49 17.63 -4.86 13.77
CA ALA A 49 18.43 -6.03 14.14
C ALA A 49 17.65 -7.34 13.95
N ARG A 50 16.32 -7.30 14.10
CA ARG A 50 15.43 -8.46 14.03
C ARG A 50 14.11 -8.10 13.37
N LEU A 51 13.55 -9.02 12.60
CA LEU A 51 12.22 -8.97 12.00
C LEU A 51 11.31 -9.96 12.73
N SER A 52 10.10 -9.54 13.07
CA SER A 52 9.01 -10.42 13.50
C SER A 52 7.95 -10.45 12.41
N VAL A 53 7.59 -11.63 11.92
CA VAL A 53 6.51 -11.81 10.92
C VAL A 53 5.31 -12.44 11.60
N GLY A 54 4.12 -11.93 11.28
CA GLY A 54 2.89 -12.36 11.91
C GLY A 54 1.64 -12.02 11.09
N LEU A 55 0.48 -12.27 11.68
CA LEU A 55 -0.82 -11.84 11.19
C LEU A 55 -1.48 -10.87 12.17
N LEU A 56 -2.16 -9.86 11.66
CA LEU A 56 -3.05 -8.98 12.41
C LEU A 56 -4.50 -9.38 12.13
N ASP A 57 -5.32 -9.49 13.17
CA ASP A 57 -6.76 -9.65 13.00
C ASP A 57 -7.46 -8.30 12.70
N SER A 58 -8.79 -8.26 12.69
CA SER A 58 -9.58 -7.05 12.43
C SER A 58 -9.53 -5.99 13.54
N TRP A 59 -9.00 -6.35 14.70
CA TRP A 59 -8.71 -5.49 15.85
C TRP A 59 -7.20 -5.25 15.97
N GLY A 60 -6.46 -5.73 14.96
CA GLY A 60 -5.05 -6.07 14.87
C GLY A 60 -4.33 -6.45 16.16
N ASN A 61 -4.90 -7.44 16.84
CA ASN A 61 -4.09 -8.33 17.64
C ASN A 61 -3.07 -9.03 16.75
N TYR A 62 -1.80 -8.97 17.14
CA TYR A 62 -0.69 -9.55 16.39
C TYR A 62 -0.42 -10.99 16.83
N THR A 63 -0.57 -11.93 15.92
CA THR A 63 -0.16 -13.33 16.07
C THR A 63 1.19 -13.54 15.40
N SER A 64 2.25 -13.72 16.17
CA SER A 64 3.57 -14.02 15.63
C SER A 64 3.60 -15.39 14.94
N LEU A 65 4.22 -15.43 13.76
CA LEU A 65 4.52 -16.65 13.01
C LEU A 65 6.02 -16.99 13.08
N GLY A 66 6.89 -16.00 13.26
CA GLY A 66 8.32 -16.26 13.43
C GLY A 66 9.15 -14.98 13.54
N GLU A 67 10.43 -15.15 13.85
CA GLU A 67 11.41 -14.06 13.88
C GLU A 67 12.71 -14.45 13.16
N GLY A 68 13.47 -13.46 12.71
CA GLY A 68 14.82 -13.65 12.18
C GLY A 68 15.51 -12.34 11.79
N ALA A 69 16.73 -12.40 11.26
CA ALA A 69 17.47 -11.20 10.88
C ALA A 69 17.04 -10.69 9.48
N PRO A 70 17.21 -9.39 9.18
CA PRO A 70 17.08 -8.88 7.80
C PRO A 70 17.93 -9.68 6.81
N GLY A 71 17.36 -10.01 5.66
CA GLY A 71 18.02 -10.84 4.64
C GLY A 71 18.15 -12.33 4.97
N ALA A 72 17.84 -12.76 6.20
CA ALA A 72 17.77 -14.17 6.53
C ALA A 72 16.50 -14.80 5.96
N ARG A 73 16.59 -16.08 5.59
CA ARG A 73 15.40 -16.91 5.39
C ARG A 73 14.68 -17.07 6.72
N LEU A 74 13.41 -16.70 6.77
CA LEU A 74 12.55 -16.87 7.94
C LEU A 74 11.84 -18.21 7.87
N ASP A 75 12.07 -19.08 8.86
CA ASP A 75 11.29 -20.30 9.04
C ASP A 75 10.09 -19.97 9.95
N LEU A 76 8.90 -19.80 9.35
CA LEU A 76 7.68 -19.31 10.02
C LEU A 76 6.99 -20.35 10.92
N GLY A 77 7.71 -21.39 11.36
CA GLY A 77 7.15 -22.50 12.13
C GLY A 77 5.95 -23.21 11.47
N LEU A 78 5.28 -24.07 12.22
CA LEU A 78 4.01 -24.67 11.77
C LEU A 78 2.89 -23.64 11.94
N VAL A 79 2.43 -23.07 10.83
CA VAL A 79 1.25 -22.21 10.82
C VAL A 79 0.02 -23.08 10.63
N GLY A 80 -0.90 -23.06 11.59
CA GLY A 80 -2.18 -23.75 11.44
C GLY A 80 -2.92 -23.26 10.20
N ALA A 81 -3.36 -24.18 9.34
CA ALA A 81 -4.12 -23.86 8.14
C ALA A 81 -5.43 -23.14 8.49
N GLY A 82 -5.87 -22.24 7.61
CA GLY A 82 -7.11 -21.48 7.76
C GLY A 82 -7.02 -20.25 8.66
N LYS A 83 -5.81 -19.86 9.11
CA LYS A 83 -5.61 -18.56 9.75
C LYS A 83 -5.78 -17.45 8.72
N GLU A 84 -6.58 -16.45 9.07
CA GLU A 84 -6.90 -15.29 8.25
C GLU A 84 -6.45 -14.02 8.97
N GLY A 85 -5.93 -13.06 8.22
CA GLY A 85 -5.49 -11.77 8.76
C GLY A 85 -4.64 -10.98 7.78
N TYR A 86 -4.26 -9.77 8.19
CA TYR A 86 -3.30 -8.94 7.45
C TYR A 86 -1.89 -9.40 7.78
N TRP A 87 -1.04 -9.60 6.76
CA TRP A 87 0.38 -9.85 7.01
C TRP A 87 1.01 -8.66 7.72
N ALA A 88 1.83 -8.92 8.72
CA ALA A 88 2.53 -7.89 9.45
C ALA A 88 3.98 -8.26 9.68
N VAL A 89 4.85 -7.27 9.50
CA VAL A 89 6.29 -7.36 9.67
C VAL A 89 6.70 -6.24 10.61
N ILE A 90 7.38 -6.58 11.70
CA ILE A 90 7.84 -5.62 12.70
C ILE A 90 9.36 -5.70 12.75
N GLY A 91 10.02 -4.62 12.34
CA GLY A 91 11.45 -4.43 12.52
C GLY A 91 11.75 -3.95 13.93
N LYS A 92 12.60 -4.68 14.64
CA LYS A 92 13.04 -4.38 16.00
C LYS A 92 14.52 -4.08 16.02
N ASN A 93 14.93 -3.12 16.85
CA ASN A 93 16.35 -2.88 17.14
C ASN A 93 16.95 -3.97 18.05
N ASP A 94 18.23 -3.80 18.39
CA ASP A 94 19.00 -4.68 19.29
C ASP A 94 18.34 -4.85 20.66
N ARG A 95 17.68 -3.80 21.17
CA ARG A 95 16.91 -3.80 22.42
C ARG A 95 15.51 -4.40 22.29
N GLY A 96 15.12 -4.85 21.10
CA GLY A 96 13.80 -5.42 20.84
C GLY A 96 12.69 -4.39 20.68
N ARG A 97 13.00 -3.09 20.63
CA ARG A 97 12.01 -2.04 20.39
C ARG A 97 11.64 -2.00 18.91
N PRO A 98 10.35 -1.95 18.56
CA PRO A 98 9.91 -1.66 17.20
C PRO A 98 10.54 -0.35 16.71
N VAL A 99 11.06 -0.36 15.48
CA VAL A 99 11.62 0.81 14.78
C VAL A 99 11.09 0.94 13.36
N SER A 100 10.60 -0.15 12.79
CA SER A 100 10.00 -0.21 11.46
C SER A 100 8.81 -1.16 11.46
N ALA A 101 7.84 -0.94 10.58
CA ALA A 101 6.69 -1.82 10.41
C ALA A 101 6.27 -1.92 8.95
N GLY A 102 5.61 -3.02 8.61
CA GLY A 102 5.02 -3.25 7.31
C GLY A 102 3.76 -4.08 7.40
N MET A 103 2.73 -3.69 6.66
CA MET A 103 1.42 -4.34 6.67
C MET A 103 0.98 -4.68 5.24
N GLY A 104 0.59 -5.94 5.03
CA GLY A 104 0.18 -6.48 3.74
C GLY A 104 -1.34 -6.50 3.60
N ALA A 105 -1.79 -6.93 2.41
CA ALA A 105 -3.19 -7.21 2.16
C ALA A 105 -3.72 -8.33 3.08
N PRO A 106 -5.04 -8.37 3.36
CA PRO A 106 -5.64 -9.48 4.08
C PRO A 106 -5.47 -10.75 3.27
N SER A 107 -5.17 -11.85 3.95
CA SER A 107 -5.01 -13.14 3.30
C SER A 107 -5.34 -14.29 4.23
N ARG A 108 -5.52 -15.44 3.62
CA ARG A 108 -5.67 -16.73 4.30
C ARG A 108 -4.43 -17.57 4.09
N ILE A 109 -3.96 -18.24 5.12
CA ILE A 109 -2.86 -19.21 5.04
C ILE A 109 -3.46 -20.59 4.78
N ASP A 110 -3.21 -21.14 3.59
CA ASP A 110 -3.63 -22.48 3.19
C ASP A 110 -2.43 -23.44 3.14
N SER A 111 -2.69 -24.72 3.40
CA SER A 111 -1.66 -25.77 3.44
C SER A 111 -1.12 -26.08 2.04
N GLY A 112 0.19 -26.29 1.91
CA GLY A 112 0.84 -26.67 0.65
C GLY A 112 0.95 -25.54 -0.39
N GLU A 113 0.55 -24.32 -0.05
CA GLU A 113 0.57 -23.22 -0.98
C GLU A 113 1.93 -22.52 -1.04
N ARG A 114 2.33 -22.09 -2.24
CA ARG A 114 3.45 -21.17 -2.44
C ARG A 114 2.91 -19.80 -2.82
N ARG A 115 3.17 -18.80 -1.98
CA ARG A 115 2.84 -17.40 -2.25
C ARG A 115 4.06 -16.50 -2.14
N VAL A 116 4.14 -15.52 -3.02
CA VAL A 116 5.05 -14.37 -2.90
C VAL A 116 4.20 -13.17 -2.52
N LEU A 117 4.61 -12.46 -1.47
CA LEU A 117 3.87 -11.29 -0.97
C LEU A 117 4.83 -10.11 -0.91
N ALA A 118 4.45 -9.01 -1.55
CA ALA A 118 5.09 -7.72 -1.35
C ALA A 118 4.44 -7.03 -0.16
N VAL A 119 5.22 -6.83 0.91
CA VAL A 119 4.78 -6.07 2.08
C VAL A 119 5.63 -4.81 2.16
N PRO A 120 5.01 -3.64 2.09
CA PRO A 120 5.76 -2.41 2.21
C PRO A 120 6.22 -2.24 3.65
N PHE A 121 7.43 -1.70 3.83
CA PHE A 121 8.14 -1.72 5.10
C PHE A 121 8.80 -0.36 5.35
N PHE A 122 8.47 0.28 6.45
CA PHE A 122 8.75 1.70 6.69
C PHE A 122 9.26 1.93 8.11
N PRO A 123 10.01 3.02 8.37
CA PRO A 123 10.23 3.49 9.73
C PRO A 123 8.89 3.76 10.42
N LEU A 124 8.80 3.56 11.74
CA LEU A 124 7.55 3.75 12.49
C LEU A 124 7.00 5.18 12.44
N ALA A 125 7.84 6.17 12.14
CA ALA A 125 7.40 7.56 11.94
C ALA A 125 6.75 7.80 10.56
N LEU A 126 6.51 6.75 9.78
CA LEU A 126 5.90 6.82 8.45
C LEU A 126 4.72 5.84 8.35
N ALA A 127 3.60 6.34 7.83
CA ALA A 127 2.38 5.61 7.58
C ALA A 127 1.96 5.72 6.10
N PRO A 128 1.77 4.62 5.37
CA PRO A 128 1.30 4.69 4.00
C PRO A 128 -0.20 5.00 3.90
N MET A 129 -0.62 5.72 2.86
CA MET A 129 -2.03 5.84 2.47
C MET A 129 -2.25 5.22 1.10
N SER A 130 -3.25 4.35 0.99
CA SER A 130 -3.61 3.81 -0.33
C SER A 130 -4.45 4.82 -1.12
N ARG A 131 -4.18 4.95 -2.42
CA ARG A 131 -5.02 5.80 -3.28
C ARG A 131 -6.40 5.17 -3.49
N LEU A 132 -7.44 5.99 -3.38
CA LEU A 132 -8.77 5.72 -3.90
C LEU A 132 -8.81 6.03 -5.39
N LEU A 133 -9.25 5.06 -6.17
CA LEU A 133 -9.56 5.24 -7.57
C LEU A 133 -10.93 5.91 -7.72
N PRO A 134 -11.15 6.73 -8.75
CA PRO A 134 -12.46 7.28 -9.06
C PRO A 134 -13.58 6.22 -9.01
N GLY A 135 -14.70 6.58 -8.37
CA GLY A 135 -15.84 5.68 -8.13
C GLY A 135 -15.72 4.79 -6.88
N GLU A 136 -14.52 4.52 -6.37
CA GLU A 136 -14.36 3.81 -5.10
C GLU A 136 -14.89 4.63 -3.91
N GLU A 137 -14.86 5.95 -4.02
CA GLU A 137 -15.43 6.91 -3.06
C GLU A 137 -16.95 6.75 -2.86
N GLU A 138 -17.64 6.19 -3.85
CA GLU A 138 -19.09 5.97 -3.83
C GLU A 138 -19.46 4.59 -3.28
N GLN A 139 -18.47 3.71 -3.05
CA GLN A 139 -18.72 2.39 -2.49
C GLN A 139 -19.21 2.52 -1.04
N ALA A 140 -20.05 1.55 -0.63
CA ALA A 140 -20.55 1.50 0.74
C ALA A 140 -19.43 1.38 1.80
N ASN A 141 -18.30 0.75 1.42
CA ASN A 141 -17.12 0.67 2.27
C ASN A 141 -15.82 0.76 1.43
N PRO A 142 -15.27 1.97 1.22
CA PRO A 142 -14.03 2.16 0.45
C PRO A 142 -12.78 1.51 1.09
N PHE A 143 -12.87 1.12 2.37
CA PHE A 143 -11.77 0.50 3.13
C PHE A 143 -11.74 -1.03 2.98
N GLN A 144 -12.75 -1.64 2.36
CA GLN A 144 -12.82 -3.09 2.24
C GLN A 144 -11.60 -3.66 1.48
N GLY A 145 -10.88 -4.58 2.12
CA GLY A 145 -9.70 -5.23 1.54
C GLY A 145 -8.43 -4.38 1.57
N ARG A 146 -8.47 -3.16 2.13
CA ARG A 146 -7.31 -2.28 2.27
C ARG A 146 -6.46 -2.69 3.46
N ARG A 147 -5.14 -2.48 3.34
CA ARG A 147 -4.20 -2.74 4.43
C ARG A 147 -4.24 -1.61 5.47
N PRO A 148 -4.06 -1.91 6.76
CA PRO A 148 -3.85 -0.88 7.75
C PRO A 148 -2.57 -0.10 7.48
N SER A 149 -2.62 1.21 7.77
CA SER A 149 -1.52 2.17 7.68
C SER A 149 -0.75 2.26 8.99
N LEU A 150 -1.45 2.15 10.13
CA LEU A 150 -0.91 2.35 11.47
C LEU A 150 -1.45 1.34 12.46
N ARG A 151 -0.63 1.07 13.49
CA ARG A 151 -0.98 0.31 14.67
C ARG A 151 -0.42 1.00 15.91
N LEU A 152 -1.27 1.31 16.88
CA LEU A 152 -0.90 1.82 18.19
C LEU A 152 -1.20 0.75 19.25
N THR A 153 -0.27 0.57 20.18
CA THR A 153 -0.36 -0.42 21.28
C THR A 153 0.24 0.15 22.57
N GLU A 154 0.45 -0.68 23.59
CA GLU A 154 1.14 -0.28 24.83
C GLU A 154 2.51 0.39 24.63
N VAL A 155 3.22 0.10 23.52
CA VAL A 155 4.52 0.76 23.23
C VAL A 155 4.35 2.24 22.84
N ASN A 156 3.12 2.64 22.53
CA ASN A 156 2.70 4.00 22.16
C ASN A 156 2.05 4.73 23.34
N LEU A 157 2.04 4.15 24.54
CA LEU A 157 1.44 4.76 25.72
C LEU A 157 2.20 6.03 26.12
N GLU A 158 1.53 7.17 25.98
CA GLU A 158 2.01 8.49 26.36
C GLU A 158 1.80 8.74 27.86
N SER A 159 0.61 8.40 28.36
CA SER A 159 0.20 8.61 29.75
C SER A 159 -0.96 7.69 30.14
N GLY A 160 -1.25 7.65 31.45
CA GLY A 160 -2.27 6.76 32.04
C GLY A 160 -1.73 5.35 32.29
N ASN A 161 -2.63 4.41 32.57
CA ASN A 161 -2.30 3.00 32.78
C ASN A 161 -3.24 2.14 31.93
N LEU A 162 -2.69 1.11 31.31
CA LEU A 162 -3.49 0.07 30.66
C LEU A 162 -3.65 -1.10 31.63
N LYS A 163 -4.87 -1.63 31.78
CA LYS A 163 -5.15 -2.82 32.60
C LYS A 163 -4.43 -4.05 32.04
N ASN A 164 -4.36 -4.14 30.71
CA ASN A 164 -3.70 -5.22 29.98
C ASN A 164 -3.43 -4.82 28.50
N ALA A 165 -2.74 -5.65 27.74
CA ALA A 165 -2.36 -5.35 26.35
C ALA A 165 -3.57 -5.23 25.39
N GLY A 166 -4.75 -5.72 25.76
CA GLY A 166 -6.00 -5.61 24.99
C GLY A 166 -6.94 -4.50 25.48
N ASP A 167 -6.54 -3.75 26.51
CA ASP A 167 -7.33 -2.64 27.09
C ASP A 167 -7.47 -1.50 26.10
N LEU A 168 -6.37 -1.12 25.43
CA LEU A 168 -6.37 -0.08 24.41
C LEU A 168 -5.43 -0.41 23.26
N GLN A 169 -5.99 -0.54 22.06
CA GLN A 169 -5.24 -0.62 20.80
C GLN A 169 -5.96 0.19 19.73
N CYS A 170 -5.22 0.65 18.72
CA CYS A 170 -5.82 1.36 17.60
C CYS A 170 -5.20 0.96 16.27
N PHE A 171 -6.08 0.80 15.28
CA PHE A 171 -5.78 0.52 13.90
C PHE A 171 -6.29 1.64 13.03
N VAL A 172 -5.43 2.15 12.15
CA VAL A 172 -5.83 3.16 11.18
C VAL A 172 -5.56 2.62 9.80
N THR A 173 -6.58 2.61 8.96
CA THR A 173 -6.45 2.49 7.51
C THR A 173 -6.67 3.87 6.93
N ALA A 174 -5.63 4.44 6.32
CA ALA A 174 -5.69 5.74 5.68
C ALA A 174 -5.71 5.58 4.15
N LEU A 175 -6.62 6.28 3.49
CA LEU A 175 -6.72 6.38 2.05
C LEU A 175 -6.67 7.84 1.62
N TRP A 176 -6.37 8.08 0.35
CA TRP A 176 -6.35 9.42 -0.20
C TRP A 176 -6.96 9.47 -1.59
N SER A 177 -7.52 10.62 -1.92
CA SER A 177 -8.08 10.96 -3.24
C SER A 177 -7.54 12.32 -3.67
N ASP A 178 -8.01 12.82 -4.80
CA ASP A 178 -7.59 14.13 -5.29
C ASP A 178 -8.05 15.30 -4.41
N SER A 179 -9.10 15.11 -3.62
CA SER A 179 -9.72 16.16 -2.81
C SER A 179 -9.88 15.84 -1.34
N ASP A 180 -9.61 14.61 -0.92
CA ASP A 180 -9.92 14.16 0.43
C ASP A 180 -8.92 13.11 0.95
N LEU A 181 -8.69 13.14 2.27
CA LEU A 181 -8.16 12.04 3.05
C LEU A 181 -9.30 11.25 3.68
N TRP A 182 -9.16 9.93 3.74
CA TRP A 182 -10.16 9.04 4.29
C TRP A 182 -9.51 8.16 5.37
N PHE A 183 -10.16 8.02 6.50
CA PHE A 183 -9.66 7.22 7.61
C PHE A 183 -10.71 6.23 8.08
N GLU A 184 -10.34 4.97 8.23
CA GLU A 184 -11.03 4.01 9.08
C GLU A 184 -10.17 3.79 10.31
N ILE A 185 -10.70 4.15 11.47
CA ILE A 185 -10.02 4.05 12.76
C ILE A 185 -10.79 3.04 13.60
N SER A 186 -10.18 1.90 13.89
CA SER A 186 -10.75 0.88 14.78
C SER A 186 -9.99 0.91 16.09
N VAL A 187 -10.69 1.23 17.18
CA VAL A 187 -10.14 1.24 18.53
C VAL A 187 -10.67 0.01 19.26
N ALA A 188 -9.76 -0.82 19.76
CA ALA A 188 -10.08 -1.87 20.70
C ALA A 188 -10.03 -1.27 22.11
N ASP A 189 -11.13 -1.42 22.85
CA ASP A 189 -11.40 -0.77 24.12
C ASP A 189 -12.36 -1.65 24.92
N ASP A 190 -12.05 -1.94 26.19
CA ASP A 190 -12.91 -2.78 27.02
C ASP A 190 -14.17 -2.03 27.50
N GLN A 191 -14.18 -0.70 27.48
CA GLN A 191 -15.30 0.13 27.91
C GLN A 191 -15.39 1.48 27.17
N ALA A 192 -16.15 1.49 26.06
CA ALA A 192 -16.49 2.73 25.34
C ALA A 192 -17.32 3.72 26.20
N THR A 193 -16.68 4.74 26.77
CA THR A 193 -17.23 5.79 27.63
C THR A 193 -17.36 7.12 26.88
N LEU A 194 -18.58 7.65 26.79
CA LEU A 194 -18.82 8.90 26.08
C LEU A 194 -18.68 10.12 26.98
N ALA A 195 -18.09 11.21 26.44
CA ALA A 195 -18.10 12.50 27.10
C ALA A 195 -19.55 12.97 27.34
N GLY A 196 -19.84 13.49 28.53
CA GLY A 196 -21.15 14.05 28.86
C GLY A 196 -21.55 15.21 27.95
N ALA A 197 -22.85 15.49 27.86
CA ALA A 197 -23.35 16.58 27.03
C ALA A 197 -22.75 17.93 27.46
N GLY A 198 -22.18 18.68 26.50
CA GLY A 198 -21.53 19.97 26.74
C GLY A 198 -20.14 19.90 27.37
N LEU A 199 -19.61 18.69 27.63
CA LEU A 199 -18.21 18.51 28.01
C LEU A 199 -17.34 18.34 26.76
N PRO A 200 -16.05 18.73 26.82
CA PRO A 200 -15.08 18.43 25.76
C PRO A 200 -15.07 16.94 25.44
N LEU A 201 -14.96 16.59 24.16
CA LEU A 201 -15.00 15.18 23.71
C LEU A 201 -13.88 14.33 24.34
N MET A 202 -12.74 14.94 24.68
CA MET A 202 -11.64 14.28 25.37
C MET A 202 -11.91 13.91 26.85
N GLN A 203 -13.08 14.23 27.39
CA GLN A 203 -13.56 13.73 28.70
C GLN A 203 -14.35 12.41 28.56
N GLY A 204 -14.19 11.75 27.42
CA GLY A 204 -14.62 10.39 27.13
C GLY A 204 -13.64 9.81 26.10
N ASP A 205 -14.01 8.68 25.51
CA ASP A 205 -13.18 8.02 24.52
C ASP A 205 -13.30 8.73 23.19
N ALA A 206 -12.13 9.04 22.65
CA ALA A 206 -12.02 9.81 21.46
C ALA A 206 -10.72 9.53 20.73
N VAL A 207 -10.73 9.84 19.44
CA VAL A 207 -9.54 9.91 18.61
C VAL A 207 -9.33 11.36 18.23
N ARG A 208 -8.10 11.85 18.41
CA ARG A 208 -7.68 13.18 17.97
C ARG A 208 -6.67 13.05 16.85
N LEU A 209 -7.00 13.65 15.71
CA LEU A 209 -6.17 13.70 14.51
C LEU A 209 -5.47 15.05 14.42
N TYR A 210 -4.21 15.02 14.04
CA TYR A 210 -3.39 16.19 13.77
C TYR A 210 -2.86 16.09 12.34
N LEU A 211 -3.01 17.15 11.56
CA LEU A 211 -2.49 17.24 10.21
C LEU A 211 -1.69 18.53 10.07
N ASP A 212 -0.54 18.42 9.43
CA ASP A 212 0.22 19.53 8.84
C ASP A 212 0.32 19.21 7.34
N GLY A 213 -0.66 19.73 6.61
CA GLY A 213 -0.93 19.37 5.22
C GLY A 213 0.26 19.58 4.28
N MET A 214 0.94 20.70 4.48
CA MET A 214 1.99 21.19 3.58
C MET A 214 3.38 21.06 4.18
N ARG A 215 3.50 20.59 5.43
CA ARG A 215 4.75 20.57 6.20
C ARG A 215 5.39 21.95 6.30
N ASP A 216 4.56 22.99 6.39
CA ASP A 216 4.97 24.38 6.50
C ASP A 216 4.98 24.87 7.95
N GLY A 217 4.67 23.98 8.91
CA GLY A 217 4.61 24.30 10.32
C GLY A 217 3.26 24.92 10.72
N PRO A 218 3.13 25.40 11.96
CA PRO A 218 1.84 25.75 12.53
C PRO A 218 1.15 26.93 11.82
N GLY A 219 -0.14 26.78 11.58
CA GLY A 219 -1.01 27.77 10.94
C GLY A 219 -1.02 27.71 9.42
N GLY A 220 -0.45 26.65 8.84
CA GLY A 220 -0.41 26.39 7.40
C GLY A 220 -1.78 26.17 6.76
N ALA A 221 -1.85 26.42 5.46
CA ALA A 221 -3.04 26.13 4.67
C ALA A 221 -3.14 24.61 4.43
N GLY A 222 -3.77 23.90 5.36
CA GLY A 222 -3.79 22.44 5.39
C GLY A 222 -3.64 21.87 6.80
N ASP A 223 -3.37 22.73 7.78
CA ASP A 223 -3.31 22.35 9.17
C ASP A 223 -4.71 22.09 9.73
N MET A 224 -4.85 20.99 10.45
CA MET A 224 -6.09 20.68 11.13
C MET A 224 -5.85 19.89 12.41
N ILE A 225 -6.73 20.13 13.38
CA ILE A 225 -6.87 19.31 14.57
C ILE A 225 -8.34 18.93 14.65
N LEU A 226 -8.62 17.63 14.70
CA LEU A 226 -9.97 17.10 14.75
C LEU A 226 -10.07 16.10 15.88
N THR A 227 -10.99 16.30 16.82
CA THR A 227 -11.35 15.29 17.82
C THR A 227 -12.66 14.62 17.41
N VAL A 228 -12.71 13.30 17.45
CA VAL A 228 -13.89 12.50 17.16
C VAL A 228 -14.13 11.53 18.32
N SER A 229 -15.28 11.62 18.99
CA SER A 229 -15.65 10.69 20.05
C SER A 229 -16.12 9.34 19.51
N ALA A 230 -16.17 8.31 20.36
CA ALA A 230 -16.60 6.96 19.98
C ALA A 230 -18.02 6.89 19.37
N ASP A 231 -18.89 7.85 19.69
CA ASP A 231 -20.23 8.00 19.10
C ASP A 231 -20.29 8.87 17.83
N GLY A 232 -19.13 9.37 17.36
CA GLY A 232 -18.99 10.13 16.13
C GLY A 232 -19.23 11.64 16.25
N ARG A 233 -19.45 12.19 17.45
CA ARG A 233 -19.41 13.66 17.61
C ARG A 233 -18.01 14.17 17.26
N MET A 234 -17.94 15.37 16.67
CA MET A 234 -16.70 15.96 16.17
C MET A 234 -16.49 17.35 16.75
N ASP A 235 -15.24 17.69 17.02
CA ASP A 235 -14.82 19.03 17.43
C ASP A 235 -13.51 19.43 16.70
N PRO A 236 -13.50 20.50 15.89
CA PRO A 236 -14.64 21.35 15.55
C PRO A 236 -15.62 20.65 14.59
N GLU A 237 -16.91 20.97 14.71
CA GLU A 237 -17.94 20.48 13.79
C GLU A 237 -17.72 21.01 12.36
N GLY A 238 -17.99 20.17 11.35
CA GLY A 238 -17.95 20.55 9.94
C GLY A 238 -16.57 20.55 9.28
N LEU A 239 -15.49 20.30 10.03
CA LEU A 239 -14.14 20.15 9.46
C LEU A 239 -13.96 18.85 8.67
N ALA A 240 -14.75 17.83 9.02
CA ALA A 240 -14.77 16.52 8.37
C ALA A 240 -16.21 16.04 8.16
N SER A 241 -16.37 15.07 7.26
CA SER A 241 -17.59 14.28 7.12
C SER A 241 -17.44 12.97 7.88
N LEU A 242 -18.31 12.72 8.86
CA LEU A 242 -18.44 11.40 9.47
C LEU A 242 -19.23 10.50 8.52
N LEU A 243 -18.62 9.38 8.11
CA LEU A 243 -19.25 8.38 7.25
C LEU A 243 -19.98 7.33 8.09
N SER A 244 -19.36 6.90 9.19
CA SER A 244 -19.97 6.00 10.18
C SER A 244 -19.25 6.09 11.52
N ALA A 245 -20.00 5.90 12.61
CA ALA A 245 -19.48 5.59 13.93
C ALA A 245 -20.21 4.34 14.45
N GLU A 246 -19.46 3.29 14.76
CA GLU A 246 -20.00 1.99 15.15
C GLU A 246 -19.39 1.57 16.49
N THR A 247 -20.22 1.42 17.53
CA THR A 247 -19.80 0.73 18.75
C THR A 247 -19.86 -0.77 18.51
N LEU A 248 -18.79 -1.47 18.85
CA LEU A 248 -18.62 -2.89 18.60
C LEU A 248 -18.29 -3.60 19.92
N ASN A 249 -18.43 -4.93 19.95
CA ASN A 249 -18.03 -5.67 21.14
C ASN A 249 -16.50 -5.61 21.31
N GLY A 250 -16.04 -4.94 22.36
CA GLY A 250 -14.61 -4.70 22.60
C GLY A 250 -14.04 -3.47 21.89
N GLY A 251 -14.86 -2.48 21.55
CA GLY A 251 -14.38 -1.15 21.17
C GLY A 251 -15.30 -0.37 20.24
N TYR A 252 -14.72 0.45 19.36
CA TYR A 252 -15.48 1.26 18.40
C TYR A 252 -14.72 1.46 17.08
N ARG A 253 -15.47 1.80 16.03
CA ARG A 253 -14.94 2.10 14.70
C ARG A 253 -15.48 3.41 14.17
N LEU A 254 -14.58 4.26 13.69
CA LEU A 254 -14.88 5.54 13.05
C LEU A 254 -14.46 5.48 11.59
N ARG A 255 -15.32 5.98 10.70
CA ARG A 255 -14.97 6.24 9.30
C ARG A 255 -15.17 7.71 8.99
N LEU A 256 -14.11 8.35 8.53
CA LEU A 256 -14.02 9.80 8.36
C LEU A 256 -13.55 10.14 6.95
N ARG A 257 -14.07 11.24 6.40
CA ARG A 257 -13.56 11.90 5.20
C ARG A 257 -13.21 13.35 5.52
N LEU A 258 -11.97 13.74 5.26
CA LEU A 258 -11.43 15.06 5.57
C LEU A 258 -11.07 15.74 4.25
N PRO A 259 -11.63 16.93 3.95
CA PRO A 259 -11.24 17.69 2.77
C PRO A 259 -9.75 18.01 2.79
N PHE A 260 -9.04 17.64 1.74
CA PHE A 260 -7.61 17.82 1.62
C PHE A 260 -7.19 17.92 0.15
N ALA A 261 -6.73 19.10 -0.26
CA ALA A 261 -6.40 19.34 -1.65
C ALA A 261 -5.11 18.63 -2.07
N ALA A 262 -5.27 17.58 -2.88
CA ALA A 262 -4.28 16.94 -3.74
C ALA A 262 -2.91 16.66 -3.10
N PRO A 263 -2.79 15.61 -2.26
CA PRO A 263 -1.46 15.06 -1.98
C PRO A 263 -0.84 14.63 -3.31
N ALA A 264 0.37 15.12 -3.61
CA ALA A 264 1.15 14.52 -4.68
C ALA A 264 1.64 13.14 -4.21
N LYS A 265 1.69 12.14 -5.10
CA LYS A 265 2.19 10.81 -4.71
C LYS A 265 3.58 10.93 -4.08
N ASN A 266 3.80 10.15 -3.04
CA ASN A 266 5.03 10.09 -2.26
C ASN A 266 5.47 11.42 -1.63
N VAL A 267 4.63 12.47 -1.63
CA VAL A 267 4.91 13.70 -0.89
C VAL A 267 4.31 13.55 0.51
N PRO A 268 5.14 13.42 1.56
CA PRO A 268 4.64 13.18 2.90
C PRO A 268 3.81 14.35 3.42
N VAL A 269 2.69 14.02 4.05
CA VAL A 269 1.87 14.94 4.85
C VAL A 269 2.30 14.79 6.31
N GLY A 270 2.42 15.89 7.05
CA GLY A 270 2.61 15.83 8.50
C GLY A 270 1.36 15.27 9.15
N PHE A 271 1.47 14.21 9.95
CA PHE A 271 0.33 13.58 10.60
C PHE A 271 0.68 13.05 11.98
N ASP A 272 -0.23 13.21 12.93
CA ASP A 272 -0.21 12.49 14.20
C ASP A 272 -1.62 12.07 14.61
N LEU A 273 -1.70 11.08 15.48
CA LEU A 273 -2.95 10.58 16.02
C LEU A 273 -2.79 10.27 17.50
N ARG A 274 -3.77 10.70 18.29
CA ARG A 274 -3.91 10.35 19.69
C ARG A 274 -5.21 9.61 19.94
N VAL A 275 -5.13 8.51 20.66
CA VAL A 275 -6.31 7.76 21.16
C VAL A 275 -6.42 8.05 22.64
N ILE A 276 -7.63 8.41 23.07
CA ILE A 276 -7.96 8.73 24.45
C ILE A 276 -8.96 7.67 24.91
N ASP A 277 -8.63 7.05 26.03
CA ASP A 277 -9.43 6.07 26.75
C ASP A 277 -9.70 6.61 28.15
N PHE A 278 -10.97 6.76 28.46
CA PHE A 278 -11.48 7.35 29.68
C PHE A 278 -12.48 6.42 30.35
N ASP A 279 -11.96 5.51 31.16
CA ASP A 279 -12.74 4.65 32.05
C ASP A 279 -13.40 5.35 33.27
N GLY A 280 -13.23 6.68 33.42
CA GLY A 280 -13.84 7.45 34.50
C GLY A 280 -12.85 8.17 35.43
N VAL A 281 -12.82 7.85 36.72
CA VAL A 281 -12.20 8.71 37.77
C VAL A 281 -10.66 8.79 37.74
N GLU A 282 -9.99 7.99 36.91
CA GLU A 282 -8.54 8.02 36.75
C GLU A 282 -8.10 8.98 35.62
N ALA A 283 -6.79 9.22 35.51
CA ALA A 283 -6.26 9.94 34.37
C ALA A 283 -6.44 9.07 33.11
N PRO A 284 -6.95 9.62 31.99
CA PRO A 284 -7.19 8.83 30.78
C PRO A 284 -5.89 8.21 30.27
N ALA A 285 -5.98 6.98 29.77
CA ALA A 285 -4.91 6.39 28.99
C ALA A 285 -4.83 7.09 27.62
N ARG A 286 -3.61 7.39 27.19
CA ARG A 286 -3.37 8.06 25.90
C ARG A 286 -2.36 7.27 25.08
N LEU A 287 -2.74 6.82 23.89
CA LEU A 287 -1.80 6.33 22.89
C LEU A 287 -1.49 7.44 21.90
N THR A 288 -0.23 7.59 21.51
CA THR A 288 0.21 8.55 20.49
C THR A 288 1.12 7.89 19.46
N TRP A 289 1.05 8.34 18.21
CA TRP A 289 1.82 7.71 17.13
C TRP A 289 3.27 8.22 17.07
N ALA A 290 3.48 9.51 16.79
CA ALA A 290 4.82 10.05 16.50
C ALA A 290 5.42 10.89 17.64
N PHE A 291 4.60 11.32 18.60
CA PHE A 291 4.99 12.22 19.68
C PHE A 291 6.01 11.63 20.68
N ASP A 292 6.85 12.51 21.23
CA ASP A 292 7.76 12.20 22.35
C ASP A 292 7.09 12.49 23.69
N PRO A 293 6.72 11.47 24.51
CA PRO A 293 6.01 11.66 25.77
C PRO A 293 6.81 12.42 26.85
N ARG A 294 8.05 12.82 26.56
CA ARG A 294 8.88 13.64 27.46
C ARG A 294 8.56 15.14 27.35
N GLN A 295 7.83 15.56 26.33
CA GLN A 295 7.38 16.95 26.17
C GLN A 295 6.05 17.13 26.92
N PRO A 296 5.94 18.04 27.90
CA PRO A 296 4.73 18.20 28.70
C PRO A 296 3.65 19.05 28.02
N GLU A 297 3.73 19.31 26.71
CA GLU A 297 2.71 20.10 26.00
C GLU A 297 1.43 19.28 25.78
N ASP A 298 0.26 19.95 25.82
CA ASP A 298 -1.03 19.27 25.68
C ASP A 298 -1.24 18.70 24.27
N ASP A 299 -0.68 19.32 23.22
CA ASP A 299 -0.76 18.87 21.83
C ASP A 299 0.65 18.85 21.20
N PRO A 300 0.96 17.88 20.31
CA PRO A 300 2.20 17.84 19.57
C PRO A 300 2.34 19.07 18.65
N GLN A 301 3.56 19.56 18.48
CA GLN A 301 3.85 20.61 17.50
C GLN A 301 3.97 19.99 16.08
N PRO A 302 3.63 20.70 15.00
CA PRO A 302 3.72 20.17 13.63
C PRO A 302 5.07 19.56 13.24
N GLY A 303 6.18 20.11 13.75
CA GLY A 303 7.52 19.57 13.51
C GLY A 303 7.81 18.23 14.20
N GLU A 304 6.91 17.77 15.08
CA GLU A 304 6.98 16.49 15.79
C GLU A 304 6.10 15.41 15.13
N TYR A 305 5.28 15.80 14.16
CA TYR A 305 4.38 14.88 13.49
C TYR A 305 5.16 13.82 12.70
N GLY A 306 4.53 12.65 12.58
CA GLY A 306 4.96 11.61 11.66
C GLY A 306 4.65 11.97 10.21
N SER A 307 4.83 10.99 9.35
CA SER A 307 4.75 11.13 7.90
C SER A 307 3.68 10.24 7.32
N LEU A 308 2.55 10.83 6.93
CA LEU A 308 1.51 10.12 6.20
C LEU A 308 1.82 10.24 4.69
N VAL A 309 2.14 9.13 4.04
CA VAL A 309 2.70 9.10 2.68
C VAL A 309 1.64 8.61 1.68
N PRO A 310 1.21 9.46 0.73
CA PRO A 310 0.26 9.06 -0.31
C PRO A 310 0.91 8.09 -1.30
N GLU A 311 0.57 6.81 -1.22
CA GLU A 311 1.08 5.79 -2.12
C GLU A 311 0.21 5.69 -3.37
N VAL A 312 0.81 5.23 -4.46
CA VAL A 312 0.12 4.85 -5.69
C VAL A 312 0.22 3.34 -5.91
N PRO A 313 -0.63 2.76 -6.79
CA PRO A 313 -0.50 1.37 -7.16
C PRO A 313 0.94 1.05 -7.62
N LEU A 314 1.47 -0.08 -7.15
CA LEU A 314 2.81 -0.55 -7.46
C LEU A 314 2.72 -1.83 -8.29
N LEU A 315 3.37 -1.85 -9.45
CA LEU A 315 3.59 -3.06 -10.24
C LEU A 315 5.07 -3.46 -10.13
N PRO A 316 5.39 -4.55 -9.41
CA PRO A 316 6.76 -5.04 -9.33
C PRO A 316 7.15 -5.74 -10.64
N ALA A 317 8.19 -5.23 -11.29
CA ALA A 317 8.86 -5.91 -12.39
C ALA A 317 9.84 -6.93 -11.83
N LEU A 318 9.37 -8.18 -11.74
CA LEU A 318 10.19 -9.32 -11.31
C LEU A 318 10.87 -9.98 -12.52
N ALA A 319 11.86 -10.84 -12.29
CA ALA A 319 12.51 -11.61 -13.37
C ALA A 319 11.53 -12.52 -14.13
N GLU A 320 10.50 -13.01 -13.44
CA GLU A 320 9.34 -13.68 -14.02
C GLU A 320 8.11 -12.83 -13.67
N ALA A 321 7.32 -12.42 -14.66
CA ALA A 321 6.11 -11.65 -14.40
C ALA A 321 5.09 -12.54 -13.66
N GLN A 322 4.98 -12.36 -12.35
CA GLN A 322 4.04 -13.11 -11.50
C GLN A 322 2.86 -12.24 -11.06
N ASP A 323 3.06 -10.93 -10.97
CA ASP A 323 2.01 -9.99 -10.58
C ASP A 323 1.32 -9.39 -11.81
N VAL A 324 0.00 -9.35 -11.73
CA VAL A 324 -0.88 -8.78 -12.75
C VAL A 324 -1.65 -7.62 -12.12
N ALA A 325 -1.31 -6.41 -12.51
CA ALA A 325 -2.13 -5.24 -12.23
C ALA A 325 -3.42 -5.35 -13.04
N ARG A 326 -4.55 -5.04 -12.39
CA ARG A 326 -5.85 -4.93 -13.05
C ARG A 326 -6.43 -3.54 -12.86
N PHE A 327 -7.04 -3.02 -13.92
CA PHE A 327 -7.71 -1.71 -13.90
C PHE A 327 -8.83 -1.68 -14.93
N ASP A 328 -9.71 -0.70 -14.83
CA ASP A 328 -10.90 -0.62 -15.65
C ASP A 328 -10.56 -0.31 -17.13
N GLY A 329 -10.99 -1.20 -18.02
CA GLY A 329 -11.12 -0.96 -19.45
C GLY A 329 -12.57 -0.61 -19.82
N SER A 330 -12.83 -0.38 -21.11
CA SER A 330 -14.18 -0.05 -21.59
C SER A 330 -15.16 -1.22 -21.44
N GLU A 331 -14.74 -2.43 -21.82
CA GLU A 331 -15.60 -3.62 -21.81
C GLU A 331 -15.26 -4.64 -20.71
N GLY A 332 -14.21 -4.38 -19.93
CA GLY A 332 -13.79 -5.27 -18.86
C GLY A 332 -12.45 -4.86 -18.26
N PRO A 333 -11.98 -5.58 -17.23
CA PRO A 333 -10.72 -5.28 -16.58
C PRO A 333 -9.54 -5.58 -17.50
N VAL A 334 -8.68 -4.59 -17.71
CA VAL A 334 -7.39 -4.72 -18.39
C VAL A 334 -6.41 -5.38 -17.42
N ALA A 335 -5.66 -6.35 -17.91
CA ALA A 335 -4.62 -7.03 -17.14
C ALA A 335 -3.24 -6.65 -17.69
N ALA A 336 -2.38 -6.07 -16.84
CA ALA A 336 -1.03 -5.67 -17.20
C ALA A 336 0.00 -6.34 -16.29
N SER A 337 1.07 -6.86 -16.90
CA SER A 337 2.20 -7.45 -16.20
C SER A 337 3.51 -7.02 -16.85
N VAL A 338 4.58 -7.02 -16.06
CA VAL A 338 5.89 -6.57 -16.50
C VAL A 338 6.99 -7.44 -15.87
N ALA A 339 8.00 -7.78 -16.66
CA ALA A 339 9.21 -8.41 -16.19
C ALA A 339 10.42 -7.47 -16.35
N TYR A 340 11.32 -7.54 -15.38
CA TYR A 340 12.61 -6.85 -15.39
C TYR A 340 13.71 -7.84 -15.78
N LEU A 341 14.38 -7.56 -16.89
CA LEU A 341 15.58 -8.28 -17.33
C LEU A 341 16.80 -7.35 -17.22
N SER A 342 18.00 -7.91 -17.34
CA SER A 342 19.24 -7.14 -17.18
C SER A 342 19.40 -6.01 -18.22
N ASP A 343 18.73 -6.09 -19.37
CA ASP A 343 18.89 -5.14 -20.48
C ASP A 343 17.58 -4.52 -21.00
N ARG A 344 16.42 -4.98 -20.50
CA ARG A 344 15.10 -4.54 -20.98
C ARG A 344 13.98 -4.75 -19.98
N LEU A 345 12.86 -4.08 -20.24
CA LEU A 345 11.55 -4.37 -19.65
C LEU A 345 10.71 -5.19 -20.64
N LEU A 346 9.96 -6.17 -20.16
CA LEU A 346 9.02 -6.96 -20.97
C LEU A 346 7.60 -6.77 -20.43
N PHE A 347 6.72 -6.15 -21.20
CA PHE A 347 5.32 -5.95 -20.87
C PHE A 347 4.44 -6.99 -21.55
N SER A 348 3.39 -7.44 -20.85
CA SER A 348 2.27 -8.20 -21.42
C SER A 348 0.96 -7.63 -20.88
N ILE A 349 0.11 -7.17 -21.81
CA ILE A 349 -1.11 -6.43 -21.52
C ILE A 349 -2.26 -7.08 -22.28
N GLU A 350 -3.33 -7.45 -21.59
CA GLU A 350 -4.55 -8.03 -22.15
C GLU A 350 -5.71 -7.06 -21.97
N VAL A 351 -6.40 -6.77 -23.07
CA VAL A 351 -7.48 -5.79 -23.13
C VAL A 351 -8.75 -6.50 -23.60
N PRO A 352 -9.78 -6.62 -22.76
CA PRO A 352 -11.11 -7.05 -23.20
C PRO A 352 -11.73 -6.01 -24.13
N ASP A 353 -12.19 -6.46 -25.30
CA ASP A 353 -12.72 -5.61 -26.36
C ASP A 353 -13.49 -6.48 -27.39
N GLY A 354 -14.76 -6.16 -27.59
CA GLY A 354 -15.69 -6.85 -28.47
C GLY A 354 -15.59 -6.45 -29.94
N GLU A 355 -14.98 -5.31 -30.25
CA GLU A 355 -14.86 -4.74 -31.60
C GLU A 355 -13.43 -4.23 -31.89
N VAL A 356 -12.46 -5.14 -31.94
CA VAL A 356 -11.07 -4.77 -32.21
C VAL A 356 -10.85 -4.24 -33.65
N LEU A 357 -10.62 -2.94 -33.78
CA LEU A 357 -10.15 -2.23 -34.96
C LEU A 357 -8.62 -2.15 -35.04
N THR A 358 -8.07 -2.63 -36.15
CA THR A 358 -6.62 -2.57 -36.42
C THR A 358 -6.30 -1.59 -37.55
N ALA A 359 -5.30 -0.74 -37.37
CA ALA A 359 -4.73 0.11 -38.43
C ALA A 359 -3.24 -0.18 -38.65
N PRO A 360 -2.87 -1.37 -39.17
CA PRO A 360 -1.48 -1.82 -39.23
C PRO A 360 -0.58 -0.99 -40.17
N GLN A 361 -1.14 -0.08 -40.97
CA GLN A 361 -0.40 0.77 -41.90
C GLN A 361 -0.41 2.25 -41.49
N ASP A 362 -1.11 2.62 -40.41
CA ASP A 362 -1.14 4.00 -39.95
C ASP A 362 0.03 4.27 -38.98
N PRO A 363 1.00 5.13 -39.35
CA PRO A 363 2.14 5.44 -38.50
C PRO A 363 1.74 6.22 -37.23
N ASP A 364 0.58 6.86 -37.23
CA ASP A 364 0.04 7.58 -36.08
C ASP A 364 -0.85 6.70 -35.19
N LEU A 365 -1.16 5.47 -35.65
CA LEU A 365 -2.09 4.52 -35.00
C LEU A 365 -3.51 5.10 -34.80
N ALA A 366 -3.87 6.12 -35.57
CA ALA A 366 -5.16 6.78 -35.46
C ALA A 366 -6.30 5.84 -35.89
N GLY A 367 -7.41 5.85 -35.15
CA GLY A 367 -8.58 5.01 -35.43
C GLY A 367 -8.32 3.50 -35.28
N SER A 368 -7.37 3.13 -34.42
CA SER A 368 -7.16 1.74 -34.01
C SER A 368 -7.07 1.59 -32.51
N ASP A 369 -7.51 0.43 -32.04
CA ASP A 369 -7.29 0.00 -30.66
C ASP A 369 -5.82 -0.16 -30.41
N ARG A 370 -5.38 0.40 -29.28
CA ARG A 370 -3.98 0.43 -28.94
C ARG A 370 -3.78 0.57 -27.45
N VAL A 371 -2.68 -0.02 -27.01
CA VAL A 371 -2.10 0.24 -25.70
C VAL A 371 -0.96 1.23 -25.87
N GLU A 372 -0.90 2.24 -25.02
CA GLU A 372 0.26 3.08 -24.84
C GLU A 372 0.83 2.91 -23.43
N ILE A 373 2.10 2.50 -23.38
CA ILE A 373 2.89 2.38 -22.16
C ILE A 373 3.62 3.70 -21.97
N LEU A 374 3.29 4.45 -20.92
CA LEU A 374 3.95 5.71 -20.58
C LEU A 374 4.85 5.51 -19.36
N ILE A 375 6.09 5.99 -19.43
CA ILE A 375 7.10 5.85 -18.38
C ILE A 375 7.61 7.24 -17.99
N ASP A 376 7.51 7.60 -16.71
CA ASP A 376 8.20 8.74 -16.09
C ASP A 376 9.52 8.24 -15.50
N LEU A 377 10.63 8.55 -16.17
CA LEU A 377 11.97 8.08 -15.81
C LEU A 377 12.50 8.73 -14.52
N ALA A 378 11.92 9.86 -14.10
CA ALA A 378 12.27 10.53 -12.86
C ALA A 378 11.39 10.09 -11.68
N ASN A 379 10.16 9.61 -11.97
CA ASN A 379 9.13 9.23 -11.00
C ASN A 379 8.90 10.28 -9.90
N GLY A 380 8.79 11.55 -10.29
CA GLY A 380 8.75 12.69 -9.38
C GLY A 380 9.31 13.93 -10.07
N ARG A 381 9.24 15.10 -9.40
CA ARG A 381 9.85 16.31 -9.95
C ARG A 381 11.38 16.21 -9.80
N PRO A 382 12.15 16.11 -10.89
CA PRO A 382 13.59 16.06 -10.77
C PRO A 382 14.11 17.42 -10.25
N PRO A 383 15.24 17.45 -9.50
CA PRO A 383 15.82 18.70 -9.02
C PRO A 383 16.30 19.61 -10.15
N ILE A 384 16.54 19.03 -11.34
CA ILE A 384 16.92 19.72 -12.57
C ILE A 384 16.01 19.20 -13.68
N PRO A 385 15.41 20.07 -14.52
CA PRO A 385 14.65 19.63 -15.68
C PRO A 385 15.47 18.73 -16.61
N GLU A 386 14.95 17.54 -16.91
CA GLU A 386 15.56 16.59 -17.85
C GLU A 386 14.90 16.76 -19.24
N SER A 387 15.69 16.77 -20.32
CA SER A 387 15.16 16.91 -21.70
C SER A 387 14.33 15.71 -22.16
N THR A 388 14.61 14.54 -21.57
CA THR A 388 13.94 13.27 -21.86
C THR A 388 13.57 12.63 -20.53
N ARG A 389 12.48 13.11 -19.93
CA ARG A 389 11.93 12.58 -18.67
C ARG A 389 10.89 11.51 -18.92
N PHE A 390 10.06 11.70 -19.94
CA PHE A 390 8.95 10.84 -20.27
C PHE A 390 9.25 10.06 -21.53
N TYR A 391 8.90 8.78 -21.52
CA TYR A 391 8.93 7.88 -22.67
C TYR A 391 7.55 7.29 -22.87
N SER A 392 7.13 7.12 -24.12
CA SER A 392 5.90 6.41 -24.47
C SER A 392 6.15 5.41 -25.59
N LEU A 393 5.53 4.25 -25.49
CA LEU A 393 5.44 3.26 -26.57
C LEU A 393 3.97 2.90 -26.78
N ALA A 394 3.41 3.33 -27.90
CA ALA A 394 2.10 2.90 -28.37
C ALA A 394 2.24 1.65 -29.24
N VAL A 395 1.38 0.65 -29.02
CA VAL A 395 1.29 -0.61 -29.76
C VAL A 395 -0.17 -0.84 -30.12
N GLY A 396 -0.48 -0.79 -31.42
CA GLY A 396 -1.82 -1.10 -31.92
C GLY A 396 -2.14 -2.59 -31.85
N ALA A 397 -3.41 -2.93 -31.78
CA ALA A 397 -3.89 -4.32 -31.77
C ALA A 397 -3.46 -5.13 -33.02
N GLY A 398 -3.13 -4.45 -34.13
CA GLY A 398 -2.54 -5.02 -35.35
C GLY A 398 -1.01 -5.10 -35.37
N GLY A 399 -0.32 -4.69 -34.30
CA GLY A 399 1.14 -4.80 -34.15
C GLY A 399 1.96 -3.60 -34.60
N SER A 400 1.35 -2.53 -35.11
CA SER A 400 2.07 -1.28 -35.40
C SER A 400 2.49 -0.57 -34.12
N THR A 401 3.66 0.07 -34.14
CA THR A 401 4.29 0.64 -32.95
C THR A 401 4.73 2.07 -33.19
N ARG A 402 4.64 2.91 -32.15
CA ARG A 402 5.14 4.28 -32.17
C ARG A 402 5.76 4.65 -30.83
N ALA A 403 7.03 5.04 -30.84
CA ALA A 403 7.71 5.58 -29.67
C ALA A 403 7.77 7.11 -29.70
N ARG A 404 7.63 7.74 -28.53
CA ARG A 404 7.80 9.19 -28.35
C ARG A 404 8.44 9.48 -27.00
N ALA A 405 9.09 10.62 -26.85
CA ALA A 405 9.72 11.04 -25.60
C ALA A 405 9.74 12.56 -25.48
N GLY A 406 9.99 13.07 -24.27
CA GLY A 406 10.06 14.49 -24.01
C GLY A 406 10.17 14.83 -22.53
N SER A 407 10.13 16.12 -22.20
CA SER A 407 10.15 16.63 -20.83
C SER A 407 8.76 16.83 -20.22
N ASP A 408 7.71 16.76 -21.03
CA ASP A 408 6.30 16.93 -20.66
C ASP A 408 5.48 15.75 -21.24
N PRO A 409 4.69 15.01 -20.43
CA PRO A 409 3.92 13.85 -20.88
C PRO A 409 2.84 14.20 -21.92
N THR A 410 2.44 15.48 -22.02
CA THR A 410 1.44 15.96 -22.97
C THR A 410 2.03 16.43 -24.29
N GLN A 411 3.36 16.58 -24.37
CA GLN A 411 4.08 17.12 -25.54
C GLN A 411 5.19 16.18 -26.01
N LEU A 412 4.94 14.87 -26.00
CA LEU A 412 5.91 13.88 -26.45
C LEU A 412 6.08 13.92 -27.97
N SER A 413 7.33 13.88 -28.44
CA SER A 413 7.68 13.89 -29.87
C SER A 413 8.30 12.57 -30.30
N PRO A 414 8.07 12.08 -31.54
CA PRO A 414 8.83 10.97 -32.10
C PRO A 414 10.26 11.36 -32.50
N ASP A 415 10.56 12.66 -32.64
CA ASP A 415 11.84 13.13 -33.14
C ASP A 415 12.97 12.83 -32.16
N GLY A 416 14.04 12.19 -32.64
CA GLY A 416 15.21 11.84 -31.83
C GLY A 416 14.99 10.70 -30.83
N VAL A 417 13.81 10.08 -30.84
CA VAL A 417 13.49 8.93 -29.99
C VAL A 417 13.95 7.66 -30.67
N ARG A 418 14.57 6.78 -29.89
CA ARG A 418 14.99 5.46 -30.35
C ARG A 418 14.04 4.40 -29.81
N TYR A 419 13.68 3.45 -30.66
CA TYR A 419 13.06 2.19 -30.26
C TYR A 419 13.73 1.04 -31.00
N THR A 420 14.46 0.21 -30.26
CA THR A 420 15.18 -0.98 -30.73
C THR A 420 14.61 -2.28 -30.17
N GLY A 421 13.57 -2.17 -29.35
CA GLY A 421 12.82 -3.30 -28.83
C GLY A 421 11.97 -4.03 -29.87
N ARG A 422 11.11 -4.92 -29.36
CA ARG A 422 10.11 -5.66 -30.14
C ARG A 422 8.75 -5.44 -29.52
N ALA A 423 7.75 -5.19 -30.33
CA ALA A 423 6.38 -5.15 -29.85
C ALA A 423 5.44 -5.81 -30.85
N SER A 424 4.34 -6.35 -30.33
CA SER A 424 3.30 -7.00 -31.11
C SER A 424 1.96 -6.79 -30.43
N GLY A 425 0.93 -6.55 -31.25
CA GLY A 425 -0.47 -6.63 -30.88
C GLY A 425 -1.08 -7.82 -31.60
N THR A 426 -1.86 -8.62 -30.88
CA THR A 426 -2.53 -9.80 -31.43
C THR A 426 -3.98 -9.80 -30.98
N VAL A 427 -4.90 -9.82 -31.94
CA VAL A 427 -6.33 -10.03 -31.67
C VAL A 427 -6.52 -11.45 -31.10
N VAL A 428 -7.22 -11.55 -29.99
CA VAL A 428 -7.56 -12.82 -29.32
C VAL A 428 -9.07 -12.93 -29.14
N SER A 429 -9.55 -14.06 -28.63
CA SER A 429 -10.99 -14.20 -28.35
C SER A 429 -11.40 -13.22 -27.25
N GLY A 430 -12.32 -12.30 -27.57
CA GLY A 430 -12.86 -11.31 -26.64
C GLY A 430 -11.97 -10.09 -26.37
N GLY A 431 -11.01 -9.81 -27.25
CA GLY A 431 -10.17 -8.61 -27.14
C GLY A 431 -8.84 -8.73 -27.88
N TYR A 432 -7.81 -8.08 -27.34
CA TYR A 432 -6.45 -8.15 -27.90
C TYR A 432 -5.38 -8.21 -26.80
N ARG A 433 -4.20 -8.71 -27.18
CA ARG A 433 -3.02 -8.78 -26.33
C ARG A 433 -1.89 -7.98 -26.94
N VAL A 434 -1.27 -7.12 -26.14
CA VAL A 434 -0.02 -6.42 -26.46
C VAL A 434 1.13 -7.05 -25.69
N GLN A 435 2.23 -7.32 -26.40
CA GLN A 435 3.52 -7.67 -25.81
C GLN A 435 4.57 -6.69 -26.29
N ALA A 436 5.37 -6.14 -25.39
CA ALA A 436 6.37 -5.13 -25.72
C ALA A 436 7.67 -5.30 -24.92
N GLU A 437 8.79 -5.30 -25.61
CA GLU A 437 10.13 -5.21 -25.06
C GLU A 437 10.63 -3.77 -25.19
N ILE A 438 11.09 -3.17 -24.09
CA ILE A 438 11.67 -1.82 -24.05
C ILE A 438 13.10 -1.93 -23.47
N PRO A 439 14.14 -1.90 -24.32
CA PRO A 439 15.53 -1.84 -23.89
C PRO A 439 15.83 -0.63 -23.01
N PHE A 440 16.66 -0.79 -21.97
CA PHE A 440 17.07 0.34 -21.13
C PHE A 440 17.88 1.40 -21.88
N GLU A 441 18.60 0.98 -22.94
CA GLU A 441 19.31 1.90 -23.83
C GLU A 441 18.34 2.88 -24.53
N ASP A 442 17.13 2.45 -24.89
CA ASP A 442 16.11 3.31 -25.50
C ASP A 442 15.56 4.34 -24.50
N LEU A 443 15.55 3.97 -23.21
CA LEU A 443 15.17 4.85 -22.09
C LEU A 443 16.31 5.77 -21.64
N GLN A 444 17.53 5.61 -22.19
CA GLN A 444 18.73 6.36 -21.81
C GLN A 444 19.06 6.30 -20.31
N ILE A 445 18.70 5.18 -19.66
CA ILE A 445 19.03 4.92 -18.26
C ILE A 445 19.79 3.60 -18.14
N ALA A 446 20.62 3.46 -17.10
CA ALA A 446 21.21 2.19 -16.77
C ALA A 446 20.17 1.28 -16.10
N PRO A 447 20.19 -0.05 -16.35
CA PRO A 447 19.41 -1.00 -15.56
C PRO A 447 19.89 -0.93 -14.11
N GLN A 448 19.01 -0.54 -13.20
CA GLN A 448 19.34 -0.49 -11.78
C GLN A 448 18.21 -1.12 -10.97
N ALA A 449 18.49 -2.28 -10.39
CA ALA A 449 17.59 -2.93 -9.45
C ALA A 449 17.30 -1.99 -8.25
N GLY A 450 16.07 -2.06 -7.75
CA GLY A 450 15.55 -1.19 -6.70
C GLY A 450 15.02 0.16 -7.19
N TRP A 451 15.20 0.53 -8.47
CA TRP A 451 14.61 1.75 -9.01
C TRP A 451 13.09 1.68 -9.14
N PHE A 452 12.48 2.85 -9.04
CA PHE A 452 11.08 3.07 -9.29
C PHE A 452 10.94 4.05 -10.45
N LEU A 453 10.14 3.67 -11.44
CA LEU A 453 9.74 4.51 -12.56
C LEU A 453 8.26 4.82 -12.40
N GLY A 454 7.81 6.00 -12.81
CA GLY A 454 6.37 6.20 -12.96
C GLY A 454 5.90 5.43 -14.18
N LEU A 455 4.74 4.79 -14.09
CA LEU A 455 4.16 3.99 -15.15
C LEU A 455 2.68 4.31 -15.27
N ASP A 456 2.24 4.59 -16.49
CA ASP A 456 0.82 4.57 -16.83
C ASP A 456 0.61 3.67 -18.05
N VAL A 457 -0.56 3.05 -18.10
CA VAL A 457 -0.99 2.25 -19.24
C VAL A 457 -2.28 2.85 -19.73
N ARG A 458 -2.27 3.33 -20.96
CA ARG A 458 -3.38 4.01 -21.60
C ARG A 458 -3.94 3.14 -22.71
N ILE A 459 -5.24 2.89 -22.65
CA ILE A 459 -5.98 2.14 -23.65
C ILE A 459 -6.79 3.15 -24.45
N ALA A 460 -6.56 3.17 -25.76
CA ALA A 460 -7.49 3.81 -26.67
C ALA A 460 -8.34 2.70 -27.32
N ASP A 461 -9.63 2.94 -27.29
CA ASP A 461 -10.71 2.03 -27.63
C ASP A 461 -11.50 2.70 -28.75
N GLU A 462 -11.47 2.14 -29.95
CA GLU A 462 -12.00 2.73 -31.16
C GLU A 462 -13.01 1.73 -31.74
N ASP A 463 -14.30 2.03 -31.63
CA ASP A 463 -15.37 1.23 -32.23
C ASP A 463 -15.95 1.96 -33.45
N ALA A 464 -16.84 1.29 -34.19
CA ALA A 464 -17.65 1.92 -35.22
C ALA A 464 -18.54 3.06 -34.67
N GLY A 465 -18.00 4.29 -34.66
CA GLY A 465 -18.73 5.51 -34.31
C GLY A 465 -18.57 5.99 -32.87
N SER A 466 -17.76 5.31 -32.05
CA SER A 466 -17.35 5.77 -30.72
C SER A 466 -15.84 5.66 -30.56
N SER A 467 -15.28 6.58 -29.78
CA SER A 467 -13.90 6.45 -29.30
C SER A 467 -13.85 6.74 -27.81
N GLY A 468 -13.05 5.94 -27.11
CA GLY A 468 -12.87 5.96 -25.67
C GLY A 468 -11.39 5.93 -25.30
N GLU A 469 -11.09 6.46 -24.12
CA GLU A 469 -9.78 6.31 -23.51
C GLU A 469 -9.96 5.84 -22.05
N ARG A 470 -9.12 4.89 -21.64
CA ARG A 470 -8.98 4.44 -20.24
C ARG A 470 -7.51 4.44 -19.86
N ARG A 471 -7.24 4.67 -18.57
CA ARG A 471 -5.87 4.72 -18.03
C ARG A 471 -5.79 4.01 -16.71
N TRP A 472 -4.69 3.33 -16.44
CA TRP A 472 -4.46 2.69 -15.15
C TRP A 472 -4.40 3.73 -14.01
N SER A 473 -3.72 4.85 -14.25
CA SER A 473 -3.64 5.97 -13.30
C SER A 473 -4.96 6.71 -13.07
N GLN A 474 -5.90 6.56 -14.01
CA GLN A 474 -7.11 7.37 -14.18
C GLN A 474 -6.82 8.89 -14.21
N SER A 475 -5.59 9.30 -14.51
CA SER A 475 -5.18 10.71 -14.51
C SER A 475 -4.05 10.99 -15.50
N PRO A 476 -4.12 12.09 -16.27
CA PRO A 476 -2.99 12.50 -17.10
C PRO A 476 -1.80 13.05 -16.31
N ASP A 477 -1.95 13.34 -15.02
CA ASP A 477 -0.90 13.89 -14.16
C ASP A 477 0.11 12.80 -13.74
N PRO A 478 1.39 12.90 -14.11
CA PRO A 478 2.44 11.97 -13.69
C PRO A 478 2.62 11.86 -12.17
N GLY A 479 2.25 12.91 -11.44
CA GLY A 479 2.21 12.90 -9.96
C GLY A 479 1.19 11.91 -9.39
N LYS A 480 0.40 11.25 -10.24
CA LYS A 480 -0.63 10.27 -9.87
C LYS A 480 -0.43 8.92 -10.55
N TRP A 481 0.54 8.80 -11.44
CA TRP A 481 0.82 7.55 -12.14
C TRP A 481 1.24 6.46 -11.14
N PRO A 482 0.77 5.22 -11.32
CA PRO A 482 1.34 4.04 -10.69
C PRO A 482 2.86 3.99 -10.78
N GLU A 483 3.47 3.12 -9.98
CA GLU A 483 4.90 2.91 -9.97
C GLU A 483 5.26 1.54 -10.54
N LEU A 484 6.35 1.53 -11.30
CA LEU A 484 7.03 0.35 -11.78
C LEU A 484 8.31 0.17 -10.98
N ARG A 485 8.40 -0.90 -10.20
CA ARG A 485 9.62 -1.21 -9.43
C ARG A 485 10.47 -2.23 -10.14
N LEU A 486 11.72 -1.90 -10.40
CA LEU A 486 12.70 -2.78 -11.02
C LEU A 486 13.29 -3.70 -9.96
N TRP A 487 13.04 -4.99 -10.03
CA TRP A 487 13.57 -5.94 -9.03
C TRP A 487 14.42 -7.02 -9.69
N HIS A 488 15.69 -7.10 -9.30
CA HIS A 488 16.55 -8.22 -9.67
C HIS A 488 16.47 -9.31 -8.61
N ARG A 489 16.30 -10.55 -9.04
CA ARG A 489 16.50 -11.72 -8.18
C ARG A 489 17.98 -12.07 -8.25
N GLU A 490 18.73 -11.81 -7.18
CA GLU A 490 20.06 -12.44 -7.02
C GLU A 490 19.93 -13.95 -6.85
#